data_AF-A0A388SZ75-F1
#
_entry.id   AF-A0A388SZ75-F1
#
_cell.length_a   1.000
_cell.length_b   1.000
_cell.length_c   1.000
_cell.angle_alpha   90.00
_cell.angle_beta   90.00
_cell.angle_gamma   90.00
#
_symmetry.space_group_name_H-M   'P 1'
#
loop_
_entity.id
_entity.type
_entity.pdbx_description
1 polymer ?
#
loop_
_entity_poly.entity_id
_entity_poly.type
_entity_poly.pdbx_seq_one_letter_code
_entity_poly.pdbx_strand_id
1 'polypeptide(L)'
;MPEMDIGKSCSDRQKVLPAGAFASSGSRPDGPRTTCRECAADYHRLRRAARGGAVRTRVDVPAPYEECRACRGVRPHGGWHRRATASDGLPARCTACRAVQGRRGHPKRLCGITGAERDGMVSLRTGIRAIRLSAPASACGPLSWDG
;
A
#
# COMPACT_ATOMS: atom_id res chain seq x y z
N MET A 1 41.27 14.61 4.31
CA MET A 1 41.68 13.50 5.20
C MET A 1 40.82 12.30 4.84
N PRO A 2 41.34 11.25 4.19
CA PRO A 2 40.53 10.08 3.87
C PRO A 2 40.22 9.34 5.17
N GLU A 3 38.94 9.23 5.48
CA GLU A 3 38.40 8.44 6.57
C GLU A 3 38.89 7.00 6.38
N MET A 4 39.72 6.49 7.30
CA MET A 4 40.09 5.08 7.30
C MET A 4 38.84 4.28 7.65
N ASP A 5 38.13 3.82 6.62
CA ASP A 5 37.00 2.90 6.71
C ASP A 5 37.51 1.62 7.40
N ILE A 6 37.34 1.53 8.72
CA ILE A 6 37.58 0.29 9.47
C ILE A 6 36.53 -0.70 8.97
N GLY A 7 36.93 -1.53 8.01
CA GLY A 7 36.06 -2.52 7.40
C GLY A 7 35.46 -3.45 8.44
N LYS A 8 34.16 -3.75 8.31
CA LYS A 8 33.44 -4.66 9.20
C LYS A 8 33.24 -6.00 8.51
N SER A 9 33.45 -7.10 9.23
CA SER A 9 33.20 -8.45 8.71
C SER A 9 31.70 -8.78 8.73
N CYS A 10 31.15 -9.20 7.58
CA CYS A 10 29.81 -9.74 7.50
C CYS A 10 29.76 -11.14 8.09
N SER A 11 28.87 -11.43 9.04
CA SER A 11 28.79 -12.77 9.66
C SER A 11 28.39 -13.89 8.71
N ASP A 12 27.49 -13.64 7.75
CA ASP A 12 27.02 -14.68 6.81
C ASP A 12 28.05 -15.02 5.72
N ARG A 13 28.69 -14.00 5.15
CA ARG A 13 29.64 -14.18 4.02
C ARG A 13 31.10 -14.18 4.44
N GLN A 14 31.39 -13.86 5.70
CA GLN A 14 32.74 -13.80 6.28
C GLN A 14 33.71 -12.91 5.49
N LYS A 15 33.19 -11.89 4.80
CA LYS A 15 33.97 -10.89 4.05
C LYS A 15 34.02 -9.57 4.81
N VAL A 16 35.18 -8.92 4.80
CA VAL A 16 35.35 -7.55 5.30
C VAL A 16 34.81 -6.58 4.25
N LEU A 17 33.86 -5.74 4.64
CA LEU A 17 33.18 -4.78 3.78
C LEU A 17 33.22 -3.38 4.41
N PRO A 18 33.16 -2.30 3.61
CA PRO A 18 33.13 -0.93 4.13
C PRO A 18 31.89 -0.70 4.99
N ALA A 19 31.92 0.29 5.88
CA ALA A 19 30.81 0.58 6.80
C ALA A 19 29.47 0.82 6.05
N GLY A 20 29.53 1.45 4.87
CA GLY A 20 28.38 1.69 4.00
C GLY A 20 27.66 0.44 3.48
N ALA A 21 28.31 -0.73 3.50
CA ALA A 21 27.71 -2.01 3.12
C ALA A 21 26.73 -2.55 4.17
N PHE A 22 26.71 -1.97 5.37
CA PHE A 22 25.82 -2.33 6.46
C PHE A 22 24.70 -1.30 6.60
N ALA A 23 23.53 -1.75 7.07
CA ALA A 23 22.44 -0.84 7.42
C ALA A 23 22.55 -0.44 8.89
N SER A 24 22.26 0.83 9.21
CA SER A 24 22.11 1.26 10.59
C SER A 24 20.93 0.54 11.24
N SER A 25 21.07 0.19 12.52
CA SER A 25 19.99 -0.36 13.33
C SER A 25 19.82 0.45 14.60
N GLY A 26 18.74 1.21 14.70
CA GLY A 26 18.41 1.96 15.92
C GLY A 26 18.07 1.06 17.12
N SER A 27 17.93 -0.24 16.92
CA SER A 27 17.68 -1.22 17.97
C SER A 27 18.95 -1.83 18.57
N ARG A 28 20.15 -1.53 18.05
CA ARG A 28 21.42 -2.07 18.56
C ARG A 28 22.30 -0.92 19.07
N PRO A 29 22.88 -1.04 20.28
CA PRO A 29 23.81 -0.02 20.79
C PRO A 29 25.05 0.10 19.91
N ASP A 30 25.50 -1.00 19.30
CA ASP A 30 26.69 -1.04 18.43
C ASP A 30 26.50 -0.39 17.06
N GLY A 31 25.32 0.16 16.74
CA GLY A 31 25.07 0.90 15.50
C GLY A 31 24.65 0.01 14.31
N PRO A 32 25.55 -0.37 13.37
CA PRO A 32 25.15 -1.11 12.17
C PRO A 32 24.97 -2.60 12.42
N ARG A 33 24.16 -3.23 11.56
CA ARG A 33 23.91 -4.68 11.58
C ARG A 33 25.21 -5.50 11.46
N THR A 34 25.15 -6.77 11.88
CA THR A 34 26.25 -7.75 11.74
C THR A 34 26.32 -8.38 10.36
N THR A 35 25.20 -8.35 9.63
CA THR A 35 25.08 -8.84 8.25
C THR A 35 25.05 -7.67 7.27
N CYS A 36 25.66 -7.87 6.10
CA CYS A 36 25.62 -6.86 5.04
C CYS A 36 24.20 -6.68 4.48
N ARG A 37 23.95 -5.56 3.80
CA ARG A 37 22.64 -5.22 3.22
C ARG A 37 22.09 -6.31 2.30
N GLU A 38 22.96 -6.98 1.55
CA GLU A 38 22.56 -8.06 0.64
C GLU A 38 22.11 -9.32 1.39
N CYS A 39 22.91 -9.81 2.35
CA CYS A 39 22.53 -10.95 3.20
C CYS A 39 21.22 -10.68 3.93
N ALA A 40 21.06 -9.46 4.46
CA ALA A 40 19.81 -9.05 5.08
C ALA A 40 18.64 -9.07 4.08
N ALA A 41 18.84 -8.58 2.85
CA ALA A 41 17.81 -8.60 1.80
C ALA A 41 17.42 -10.03 1.41
N ASP A 42 18.38 -10.93 1.25
CA ASP A 42 18.14 -12.34 0.91
C ASP A 42 17.41 -13.07 2.04
N TYR A 43 17.85 -12.89 3.29
CA TYR A 43 17.13 -13.40 4.46
C TYR A 43 15.69 -12.89 4.51
N HIS A 44 15.47 -11.59 4.24
CA HIS A 44 14.13 -11.02 4.18
C HIS A 44 13.28 -11.61 3.06
N ARG A 45 13.85 -11.90 1.88
CA ARG A 45 13.17 -12.58 0.77
C ARG A 45 12.76 -14.00 1.16
N LEU A 46 13.70 -14.80 1.68
CA LEU A 46 13.46 -16.18 2.12
C LEU A 46 12.38 -16.23 3.20
N ARG A 47 12.49 -15.40 4.24
CA ARG A 47 11.50 -15.33 5.33
C ARG A 47 10.12 -14.91 4.82
N ARG A 48 10.05 -14.02 3.82
CA ARG A 48 8.77 -13.64 3.21
C ARG A 48 8.18 -14.82 2.44
N ALA A 49 8.97 -15.51 1.64
CA ALA A 49 8.53 -16.69 0.87
C ALA A 49 8.01 -17.80 1.80
N ALA A 50 8.74 -18.10 2.88
CA ALA A 50 8.35 -19.10 3.87
C ALA A 50 7.01 -18.77 4.58
N ARG A 51 6.64 -17.48 4.66
CA ARG A 51 5.35 -17.02 5.20
C ARG A 51 4.23 -16.98 4.15
N GLY A 52 4.45 -17.57 2.98
CA GLY A 52 3.51 -17.50 1.84
C GLY A 52 3.42 -16.11 1.20
N GLY A 53 4.33 -15.19 1.54
CA GLY A 53 4.34 -13.85 1.00
C GLY A 53 5.04 -13.80 -0.35
N ALA A 54 4.46 -13.08 -1.31
CA ALA A 54 5.05 -12.91 -2.63
C ALA A 54 6.42 -12.19 -2.57
N VAL A 55 7.48 -12.90 -2.97
CA VAL A 55 8.78 -12.30 -3.33
C VAL A 55 8.65 -11.80 -4.76
N ARG A 56 8.83 -10.49 -4.97
CA ARG A 56 8.60 -9.86 -6.27
C ARG A 56 9.91 -9.46 -6.92
N THR A 57 10.08 -9.84 -8.18
CA THR A 57 11.15 -9.34 -9.05
C THR A 57 10.79 -7.94 -9.53
N ARG A 58 11.78 -7.03 -9.61
CA ARG A 58 11.59 -5.70 -10.19
C ARG A 58 11.49 -5.88 -11.71
N VAL A 59 10.41 -5.38 -12.30
CA VAL A 59 10.29 -5.27 -13.75
C VAL A 59 11.00 -3.99 -14.14
N ASP A 60 11.95 -4.09 -15.08
CA ASP A 60 12.64 -2.93 -15.61
C ASP A 60 11.73 -2.27 -16.66
N VAL A 61 11.27 -1.06 -16.38
CA VAL A 61 10.44 -0.27 -17.29
C VAL A 61 11.17 1.05 -17.52
N PRO A 62 11.49 1.39 -18.78
CA PRO A 62 12.20 2.62 -19.07
C PRO A 62 11.32 3.84 -18.77
N ALA A 63 11.95 4.88 -18.20
CA ALA A 63 11.31 6.18 -18.03
C ALA A 63 10.89 6.75 -19.41
N PRO A 64 9.75 7.48 -19.51
CA PRO A 64 8.90 8.01 -18.45
C PRO A 64 7.70 7.11 -18.07
N TYR A 65 7.85 5.78 -18.16
CA TYR A 65 6.79 4.81 -17.86
C TYR A 65 7.06 4.03 -16.58
N GLU A 66 6.00 3.63 -15.89
CA GLU A 66 6.08 2.78 -14.70
C GLU A 66 4.94 1.75 -14.68
N GLU A 67 5.23 0.53 -14.23
CA GLU A 67 4.24 -0.54 -14.05
C GLU A 67 3.47 -0.38 -12.73
N CYS A 68 2.14 -0.37 -12.81
CA CYS A 68 1.30 -0.38 -11.62
C CYS A 68 1.32 -1.74 -10.91
N ARG A 69 1.74 -1.80 -9.64
CA ARG A 69 1.78 -3.06 -8.87
C ARG A 69 0.42 -3.65 -8.51
N ALA A 70 -0.69 -3.01 -8.87
CA ALA A 70 -2.04 -3.49 -8.61
C ALA A 70 -2.71 -4.08 -9.87
N CYS A 71 -2.66 -3.36 -10.99
CA CYS A 71 -3.27 -3.80 -12.25
C CYS A 71 -2.25 -4.34 -13.28
N ARG A 72 -0.94 -4.28 -12.98
CA ARG A 72 0.17 -4.65 -13.89
C ARG A 72 0.24 -3.88 -15.22
N GLY A 73 -0.58 -2.83 -15.36
CA GLY A 73 -0.55 -1.97 -16.52
C GLY A 73 0.63 -0.99 -16.45
N VAL A 74 1.35 -0.84 -17.56
CA VAL A 74 2.37 0.19 -17.76
C VAL A 74 1.67 1.51 -18.08
N ARG A 75 2.01 2.58 -17.34
CA ARG A 75 1.43 3.92 -17.54
C ARG A 75 2.53 4.97 -17.51
N PRO A 76 2.37 6.08 -18.24
CA PRO A 76 3.28 7.21 -18.13
C PRO A 76 3.23 7.79 -16.72
N HIS A 77 4.32 8.45 -16.28
CA HIS A 77 4.42 9.09 -14.96
C HIS A 77 3.29 10.08 -14.65
N GLY A 78 2.68 10.72 -15.66
CA GLY A 78 1.48 11.56 -15.47
C GLY A 78 0.26 10.80 -14.89
N GLY A 79 0.25 9.47 -15.00
CA GLY A 79 -0.77 8.60 -14.41
C GLY A 79 -0.59 8.30 -12.91
N TRP A 80 0.38 8.94 -12.27
CA TRP A 80 0.82 8.69 -10.89
C TRP A 80 0.79 9.97 -10.04
N HIS A 81 0.49 9.84 -8.75
CA HIS A 81 0.68 10.93 -7.80
C HIS A 81 2.14 11.05 -7.38
N ARG A 82 2.58 12.23 -6.96
CA ARG A 82 3.93 12.42 -6.40
C ARG A 82 3.98 11.89 -4.96
N ARG A 83 5.09 11.22 -4.61
CA ARG A 83 5.39 10.76 -3.25
C ARG A 83 6.86 11.01 -2.95
N ALA A 84 7.13 12.06 -2.17
CA ALA A 84 8.49 12.49 -1.84
C ALA A 84 9.35 11.42 -1.16
N THR A 85 8.73 10.47 -0.45
CA THR A 85 9.44 9.40 0.27
C THR A 85 9.73 8.16 -0.58
N ALA A 86 9.24 8.11 -1.83
CA ALA A 86 9.59 7.03 -2.74
C ALA A 86 10.88 7.35 -3.48
N SER A 87 11.75 6.36 -3.66
CA SER A 87 13.03 6.51 -4.39
C SER A 87 12.85 7.12 -5.78
N ASP A 88 11.82 6.67 -6.50
CA ASP A 88 11.51 7.15 -7.85
C ASP A 88 10.52 8.34 -7.84
N GLY A 89 10.16 8.86 -6.66
CA GLY A 89 9.19 9.96 -6.48
C GLY A 89 7.74 9.58 -6.80
N LEU A 90 7.47 8.34 -7.17
CA LEU A 90 6.16 7.79 -7.53
C LEU A 90 5.77 6.66 -6.56
N PRO A 91 4.48 6.49 -6.21
CA PRO A 91 4.03 5.40 -5.36
C PRO A 91 4.18 4.05 -6.07
N ALA A 92 3.69 2.96 -5.48
CA ALA A 92 3.69 1.64 -6.10
C ALA A 92 2.42 1.31 -6.91
N ARG A 93 1.39 2.18 -6.83
CA ARG A 93 0.12 2.02 -7.56
C ARG A 93 -0.23 3.30 -8.29
N CYS A 94 -0.75 3.13 -9.48
CA CYS A 94 -1.21 4.23 -10.31
C CYS A 94 -2.45 4.92 -9.71
N THR A 95 -2.74 6.15 -10.13
CA THR A 95 -3.82 6.98 -9.56
C THR A 95 -5.18 6.29 -9.56
N ALA A 96 -5.54 5.60 -10.65
CA ALA A 96 -6.80 4.87 -10.76
C ALA A 96 -6.93 3.75 -9.70
N CYS A 97 -5.90 2.90 -9.57
CA CYS A 97 -5.89 1.83 -8.56
C CYS A 97 -5.89 2.38 -7.14
N ARG A 98 -5.22 3.52 -6.91
CA ARG A 98 -5.21 4.20 -5.62
C ARG A 98 -6.59 4.76 -5.26
N ALA A 99 -7.32 5.31 -6.22
CA ALA A 99 -8.68 5.78 -6.02
C ALA A 99 -9.62 4.63 -5.63
N VAL A 100 -9.54 3.48 -6.30
CA VAL A 100 -10.33 2.28 -5.95
C VAL A 100 -9.99 1.78 -4.55
N GLN A 101 -8.71 1.66 -4.20
CA GLN A 101 -8.30 1.25 -2.85
C GLN A 101 -8.75 2.26 -1.80
N GLY A 102 -8.65 3.55 -2.12
CA GLY A 102 -9.13 4.65 -1.28
C GLY A 102 -10.60 4.46 -0.94
N ARG A 103 -11.45 4.31 -1.97
CA ARG A 103 -12.89 4.08 -1.82
C ARG A 103 -13.22 2.84 -0.99
N ARG A 104 -12.51 1.72 -1.21
CA ARG A 104 -12.73 0.47 -0.45
C ARG A 104 -12.36 0.60 1.03
N GLY A 105 -11.27 1.31 1.34
CA GLY A 105 -10.79 1.45 2.72
C GLY A 105 -11.34 2.63 3.50
N HIS A 106 -11.96 3.60 2.82
CA HIS A 106 -12.47 4.82 3.45
C HIS A 106 -13.61 4.56 4.46
N PRO A 107 -14.61 3.68 4.20
CA PRO A 107 -15.64 3.33 5.17
C PRO A 107 -15.06 2.78 6.47
N LYS A 108 -14.07 1.89 6.37
CA LYS A 108 -13.42 1.30 7.55
C LYS A 108 -12.69 2.34 8.38
N ARG A 109 -12.06 3.34 7.74
CA ARG A 109 -11.29 4.39 8.42
C ARG A 109 -12.17 5.44 9.09
N LEU A 110 -13.28 5.83 8.47
CA LEU A 110 -14.14 6.89 9.00
C LEU A 110 -15.27 6.35 9.88
N CYS A 111 -15.82 5.20 9.53
CA CYS A 111 -17.10 4.73 10.05
C CYS A 111 -16.98 3.36 10.73
N GLY A 112 -15.80 2.74 10.78
CA GLY A 112 -15.59 1.41 11.36
C GLY A 112 -16.16 0.23 10.57
N ILE A 113 -16.97 0.48 9.53
CA ILE A 113 -17.63 -0.55 8.73
C ILE A 113 -16.80 -1.01 7.53
N THR A 114 -17.00 -2.25 7.10
CA THR A 114 -16.45 -2.83 5.88
C THR A 114 -17.19 -2.32 4.63
N GLY A 115 -16.58 -2.53 3.47
CA GLY A 115 -17.24 -2.26 2.19
C GLY A 115 -18.51 -3.09 1.99
N ALA A 116 -18.51 -4.35 2.43
CA ALA A 116 -19.67 -5.24 2.30
C ALA A 116 -20.86 -4.76 3.14
N GLU A 117 -20.62 -4.29 4.36
CA GLU A 117 -21.67 -3.70 5.21
C GLU A 117 -22.25 -2.43 4.59
N ARG A 118 -21.39 -1.58 4.00
CA ARG A 118 -21.84 -0.42 3.22
C ARG A 118 -22.72 -0.84 2.04
N ASP A 119 -22.28 -1.83 1.26
CA ASP A 119 -23.02 -2.30 0.09
C ASP A 119 -24.37 -2.91 0.50
N GLY A 120 -24.43 -3.62 1.64
CA GLY A 120 -25.68 -4.10 2.24
C GLY A 120 -26.64 -2.96 2.59
N MET A 121 -26.17 -1.89 3.25
CA MET A 121 -27.00 -0.72 3.56
C MET A 121 -27.50 0.01 2.31
N VAL A 122 -26.67 0.09 1.25
CA VAL A 122 -27.07 0.71 -0.02
C VAL A 122 -28.19 -0.12 -0.67
N SER A 123 -28.06 -1.44 -0.71
CA SER A 123 -29.07 -2.36 -1.25
C SER A 123 -30.41 -2.25 -0.52
N LEU A 124 -30.38 -2.22 0.82
CA LEU A 124 -31.59 -2.02 1.63
C LEU A 124 -32.25 -0.68 1.32
N ARG A 125 -31.48 0.40 1.24
CA ARG A 125 -32.01 1.73 0.91
C ARG A 125 -32.62 1.78 -0.50
N THR A 126 -32.00 1.13 -1.48
CA THR A 126 -32.59 1.04 -2.84
C THR A 126 -33.89 0.24 -2.84
N GLY A 127 -33.99 -0.83 -2.03
CA GLY A 127 -35.23 -1.58 -1.86
C GLY A 127 -36.35 -0.74 -1.24
N ILE A 128 -36.04 0.01 -0.17
CA ILE A 128 -36.99 0.95 0.47
C ILE A 128 -37.46 2.02 -0.52
N ARG A 129 -36.53 2.58 -1.32
CA ARG A 129 -36.86 3.58 -2.34
C ARG A 129 -37.77 3.00 -3.43
N ALA A 130 -37.53 1.76 -3.86
CA ALA A 130 -38.37 1.09 -4.85
C ALA A 130 -39.81 0.91 -4.32
N ILE A 131 -39.95 0.40 -3.08
CA ILE A 131 -41.27 0.23 -2.44
C ILE A 131 -42.02 1.56 -2.35
N ARG A 132 -41.33 2.63 -1.93
CA ARG A 132 -41.93 3.97 -1.81
C ARG A 132 -42.38 4.53 -3.16
N LEU A 133 -41.64 4.29 -4.24
CA LEU A 133 -41.99 4.75 -5.58
C LEU A 133 -43.10 3.92 -6.23
N SER A 134 -43.27 2.66 -5.81
CA SER A 134 -44.36 1.79 -6.27
C SER A 134 -45.66 1.95 -5.49
N ALA A 135 -45.65 2.69 -4.37
CA ALA A 135 -46.86 2.97 -3.61
C ALA A 135 -47.77 3.97 -4.36
N PRO A 136 -49.09 3.73 -4.45
CA PRO A 136 -49.99 4.67 -5.10
C PRO A 136 -50.03 6.00 -4.32
N ALA A 137 -49.99 7.12 -5.04
CA ALA A 137 -49.97 8.46 -4.45
C ALA A 137 -51.16 8.76 -3.51
N SER A 138 -52.25 8.00 -3.62
CA SER A 138 -53.43 8.07 -2.75
C SER A 138 -53.19 7.59 -1.30
N ALA A 139 -52.04 6.94 -1.01
CA ALA A 139 -51.71 6.46 0.34
C ALA A 139 -50.96 7.47 1.21
N CYS A 140 -50.53 8.60 0.65
CA CYS A 140 -50.02 9.73 1.42
C CYS A 140 -51.14 10.75 1.63
N GLY A 141 -52.04 10.48 2.58
CA GLY A 141 -52.83 11.56 3.17
C GLY A 141 -51.88 12.61 3.76
N PRO A 142 -52.21 13.92 3.70
CA PRO A 142 -51.37 14.95 4.30
C PRO A 142 -51.19 14.60 5.78
N LEU A 143 -49.92 14.48 6.22
CA LEU A 143 -49.61 14.43 7.64
C LEU A 143 -50.03 15.78 8.22
N SER A 144 -51.24 15.87 8.76
CA SER A 144 -51.66 16.99 9.57
C SER A 144 -50.86 16.93 10.87
N TRP A 145 -49.86 17.79 10.95
CA TRP A 145 -49.22 18.15 12.21
C TRP A 145 -50.11 19.19 12.87
N ASP A 146 -51.09 18.73 13.66
CA ASP A 146 -51.79 19.59 14.62
C ASP A 146 -51.16 19.35 15.98
N GLY A 147 -50.55 20.42 16.52
CA GLY A 147 -49.97 20.51 17.86
C GLY A 147 -50.95 21.08 18.87
#